data_AF-A0A6B3EC48-F1
#
_entry.id   AF-A0A6B3EC48-F1
#
_cell.length_a   1.000
_cell.length_b   1.000
_cell.length_c   1.000
_cell.angle_alpha   90.00
_cell.angle_beta   90.00
_cell.angle_gamma   90.00
#
_symmetry.space_group_name_H-M   'P 1'
#
loop_
_entity.id
_entity.type
_entity.pdbx_description
1 polymer ?
#
loop_
_entity_poly.entity_id
_entity_poly.type
_entity_poly.pdbx_seq_one_letter_code
_entity_poly.pdbx_strand_id
1 'polypeptide(L)'
;SNSAGWIFTETGRQPWAVYGLFKTADAVSPGVSQAEVIISLSAFTLLYGVLAVIESKLMVKYAKAGPPELTEADLHPPTRIGGRPGPARPGGNDGAAESAPGEARDADRED
;
A
#
# COMPACT_ATOMS: atom_id res chain seq x y z
N SER A 1 -4.05 11.86 13.78
CA SER A 1 -4.27 13.33 13.85
C SER A 1 -3.53 14.12 12.76
N ASN A 2 -3.52 13.64 11.51
CA ASN A 2 -2.85 14.35 10.40
C ASN A 2 -3.59 15.65 10.01
N SER A 3 -4.91 15.58 9.87
CA SER A 3 -5.73 16.69 9.37
C SER A 3 -5.66 17.95 10.23
N ALA A 4 -5.52 17.83 11.55
CA ALA A 4 -5.44 18.97 12.46
C ALA A 4 -4.19 19.83 12.22
N GLY A 5 -3.06 19.20 11.87
CA GLY A 5 -1.81 19.92 11.55
C GLY A 5 -1.97 20.78 10.29
N TRP A 6 -2.53 20.20 9.23
CA TRP A 6 -2.82 20.92 7.98
C TRP A 6 -3.81 22.07 8.17
N ILE A 7 -4.87 21.85 8.94
CA ILE A 7 -5.87 22.90 9.22
C ILE A 7 -5.23 24.05 9.99
N PHE A 8 -4.40 23.76 11.00
CA PHE A 8 -3.74 24.79 11.80
C PHE A 8 -2.81 25.66 10.94
N THR A 9 -1.95 25.04 10.12
CA THR A 9 -1.02 25.80 9.27
C THR A 9 -1.74 26.58 8.17
N GLU A 10 -2.81 26.03 7.59
CA GLU A 10 -3.60 26.70 6.55
C GLU A 10 -4.43 27.87 7.11
N THR A 11 -4.99 27.70 8.31
CA THR A 11 -5.75 28.77 8.97
C THR A 11 -4.80 29.86 9.49
N GLY A 12 -3.62 29.47 9.99
CA GLY A 12 -2.62 30.39 10.51
C GLY A 12 -2.06 31.36 9.46
N ARG A 13 -2.18 31.05 8.17
CA ARG A 13 -1.76 31.97 7.09
C ARG A 13 -2.84 32.94 6.62
N GLN A 14 -4.09 32.80 7.05
CA GLN A 14 -5.14 33.78 6.71
C GLN A 14 -4.77 35.16 7.31
N PRO A 15 -4.90 36.28 6.57
CA PRO A 15 -5.62 36.47 5.30
C PRO A 15 -4.73 36.39 4.04
N TRP A 16 -3.56 35.75 4.11
CA TRP A 16 -2.56 35.75 3.04
C TRP A 16 -2.59 34.46 2.22
N ALA A 17 -2.70 34.60 0.90
CA ALA A 17 -2.40 33.52 -0.04
C ALA A 17 -0.88 33.39 -0.23
N VAL A 18 -0.20 34.55 -0.38
CA VAL A 18 1.26 34.70 -0.33
C VAL A 18 1.59 35.78 0.69
N TYR A 19 2.34 35.42 1.74
CA TYR A 19 2.64 36.32 2.86
C TYR A 19 3.25 37.65 2.39
N GLY A 20 2.66 38.75 2.85
CA GLY A 20 3.13 40.12 2.56
C GLY A 20 2.93 40.59 1.12
N LEU A 21 2.40 39.74 0.23
CA LEU A 21 2.29 40.03 -1.21
C LEU A 21 0.86 39.93 -1.74
N PHE A 22 0.13 38.88 -1.39
CA PHE A 22 -1.16 38.57 -2.02
C PHE A 22 -2.17 38.06 -1.01
N LYS A 23 -3.32 38.73 -0.91
CA LYS A 23 -4.39 38.37 0.04
C LYS A 23 -5.31 37.33 -0.57
N THR A 24 -5.94 36.53 0.30
CA THR A 24 -6.93 35.54 -0.11
C THR A 24 -8.18 36.17 -0.73
N ALA A 25 -8.58 37.37 -0.28
CA ALA A 25 -9.71 38.10 -0.86
C ALA A 25 -9.48 38.50 -2.33
N ASP A 26 -8.23 38.82 -2.70
CA ASP A 26 -7.86 39.21 -4.06
C ASP A 26 -7.70 37.99 -4.99
N ALA A 27 -7.73 36.78 -4.43
CA ALA A 27 -7.57 35.51 -5.17
C ALA A 27 -8.88 34.97 -5.76
N VAL A 28 -10.01 35.66 -5.56
CA VAL A 28 -11.32 35.23 -6.09
C VAL A 28 -11.40 35.53 -7.58
N SER A 29 -11.80 34.54 -8.38
CA SER A 29 -11.93 34.70 -9.84
C SER A 29 -13.07 35.66 -10.19
N PRO A 30 -12.80 36.77 -10.91
CA PRO A 30 -13.84 37.75 -11.27
C PRO A 30 -14.88 37.23 -12.27
N GLY A 31 -14.54 36.18 -13.03
CA GLY A 31 -15.39 35.65 -14.09
C GLY A 31 -16.32 34.50 -13.67
N VAL A 32 -16.24 34.06 -12.41
CA VAL A 32 -17.02 32.93 -11.91
C VAL A 32 -18.15 33.45 -11.04
N SER A 33 -19.38 33.09 -11.39
CA SER A 33 -20.57 33.43 -10.63
C SER A 33 -20.71 32.59 -9.36
N GLN A 34 -21.43 33.13 -8.37
CA GLN A 34 -21.75 32.40 -7.14
C GLN A 34 -22.49 31.08 -7.42
N ALA A 35 -23.37 31.06 -8.43
CA ALA A 35 -24.12 29.87 -8.80
C ALA A 35 -23.18 28.74 -9.29
N GLU A 36 -22.19 29.06 -10.11
CA GLU A 36 -21.20 28.08 -10.59
C GLU A 36 -20.40 27.48 -9.44
N VAL A 37 -20.01 28.28 -8.45
CA VAL A 37 -19.32 27.80 -7.24
C VAL A 37 -20.21 26.85 -6.45
N ILE A 38 -21.47 27.22 -6.19
CA ILE A 38 -22.41 26.39 -5.42
C ILE A 38 -22.70 25.07 -6.14
N ILE A 39 -22.97 25.12 -7.45
CA ILE A 39 -23.27 23.94 -8.26
C ILE A 39 -22.07 22.99 -8.26
N SER A 40 -20.87 23.50 -8.56
CA SER A 40 -19.66 22.68 -8.62
C SER A 40 -19.28 22.09 -7.24
N LEU A 41 -19.31 22.90 -6.18
CA LEU A 41 -19.04 22.44 -4.82
C LEU A 41 -20.05 21.36 -4.38
N SER A 42 -21.33 21.56 -4.69
CA SER A 42 -22.38 20.57 -4.39
C SER A 42 -22.16 19.29 -5.19
N ALA A 43 -21.84 19.38 -6.48
CA ALA A 43 -21.55 18.23 -7.33
C ALA A 43 -20.37 17.42 -6.80
N PHE A 44 -19.25 18.05 -6.47
CA PHE A 44 -18.09 17.35 -5.89
C PHE A 44 -18.39 16.77 -4.51
N THR A 45 -19.12 17.50 -3.67
CA THR A 45 -19.51 17.02 -2.34
C THR A 45 -20.39 15.78 -2.44
N LEU A 46 -21.41 15.79 -3.30
CA LEU A 46 -22.29 14.64 -3.51
C LEU A 46 -21.53 13.47 -4.12
N LEU A 47 -20.66 13.72 -5.10
CA LEU A 47 -19.83 12.69 -5.71
C LEU A 47 -18.98 12.00 -4.65
N TYR A 48 -18.18 12.75 -3.89
CA TYR A 48 -17.34 12.18 -2.83
C TYR A 48 -18.15 11.57 -1.70
N GLY A 49 -19.32 12.11 -1.37
CA GLY A 49 -20.24 11.53 -0.40
C GLY A 49 -20.75 10.15 -0.82
N VAL A 50 -21.16 9.99 -2.08
CA VAL A 50 -21.58 8.69 -2.63
C VAL A 50 -20.43 7.71 -2.64
N LEU A 51 -19.24 8.13 -3.08
CA LEU A 51 -18.04 7.29 -3.04
C LEU A 51 -17.72 6.83 -1.62
N ALA A 52 -17.72 7.74 -0.65
CA ALA A 52 -17.46 7.41 0.75
C ALA A 52 -18.47 6.39 1.32
N VAL A 53 -19.75 6.48 0.95
CA VAL A 53 -20.77 5.50 1.35
C VAL A 53 -20.50 4.13 0.72
N ILE A 54 -20.24 4.09 -0.58
CA ILE A 54 -19.94 2.83 -1.30
C ILE A 54 -18.69 2.19 -0.71
N GLU A 55 -17.61 2.96 -0.56
CA GLU A 55 -16.33 2.51 0.01
C GLU A 55 -16.53 2.00 1.44
N SER A 56 -17.22 2.74 2.30
CA SER A 56 -17.49 2.32 3.68
C SER A 56 -18.27 1.00 3.72
N LYS A 57 -19.28 0.84 2.84
CA LYS A 57 -20.04 -0.42 2.76
C LYS A 57 -19.18 -1.58 2.27
N LEU A 58 -18.33 -1.36 1.27
CA LEU A 58 -17.40 -2.37 0.78
C LEU A 58 -16.39 -2.73 1.88
N MET A 59 -15.79 -1.74 2.53
CA MET A 59 -14.83 -1.93 3.61
C MET A 59 -15.44 -2.77 4.72
N VAL A 60 -16.65 -2.45 5.18
CA VAL A 60 -17.35 -3.25 6.22
C VAL A 60 -17.67 -4.66 5.70
N LYS A 61 -18.12 -4.82 4.46
CA LYS A 61 -18.43 -6.13 3.87
C LYS A 61 -17.20 -7.03 3.83
N TYR A 62 -16.08 -6.53 3.32
CA TYR A 62 -14.85 -7.32 3.17
C TYR A 62 -14.11 -7.50 4.50
N ALA A 63 -14.14 -6.52 5.40
CA ALA A 63 -13.63 -6.69 6.75
C ALA A 63 -14.36 -7.81 7.51
N LYS A 64 -15.67 -7.97 7.28
CA LYS A 64 -16.49 -9.04 7.88
C LYS A 64 -16.38 -10.40 7.19
N ALA A 65 -16.06 -10.43 5.90
CA ALA A 65 -15.95 -11.68 5.15
C ALA A 65 -14.82 -12.58 5.66
N GLY A 66 -13.82 -12.01 6.35
CA GLY A 66 -12.69 -12.74 6.90
C GLY A 66 -11.73 -13.23 5.81
N PRO A 67 -10.52 -13.69 6.18
CA PRO A 67 -9.64 -14.38 5.24
C PRO A 67 -10.32 -15.65 4.71
N PRO A 68 -10.09 -16.02 3.43
CA PRO A 68 -10.51 -17.33 2.95
C PRO A 68 -9.88 -18.44 3.81
N GLU A 69 -10.57 -19.59 3.90
CA GLU A 69 -10.05 -20.75 4.62
C GLU A 69 -8.69 -21.14 4.04
N LEU A 70 -7.70 -21.34 4.91
CA LEU A 70 -6.35 -21.70 4.49
C LEU A 70 -6.41 -23.06 3.81
N THR A 71 -5.91 -23.14 2.58
CA THR A 71 -5.80 -24.41 1.89
C THR A 71 -4.64 -25.23 2.46
N GLU A 72 -4.63 -26.56 2.26
CA GLU A 72 -3.48 -27.40 2.68
C GLU A 72 -2.16 -26.92 2.06
N ALA A 73 -2.20 -26.29 0.87
CA ALA A 73 -1.04 -25.68 0.23
C ALA A 73 -0.54 -24.41 0.95
N ASP A 74 -1.42 -23.66 1.63
CA ASP A 74 -1.05 -22.49 2.43
C ASP A 74 -0.46 -22.90 3.79
N LEU A 75 -0.92 -24.03 4.34
CA LEU A 75 -0.38 -24.63 5.57
C LEU A 75 1.00 -25.26 5.36
N HIS A 76 1.30 -25.68 4.13
CA HIS A 76 2.58 -26.26 3.73
C HIS A 76 3.27 -25.37 2.69
N PRO A 77 3.82 -24.22 3.10
CA PRO A 77 4.52 -23.34 2.17
C PRO A 77 5.70 -24.10 1.54
N PRO A 78 5.94 -23.92 0.23
CA PRO A 78 7.00 -24.65 -0.46
C PRO A 78 8.36 -24.31 0.15
N THR A 79 9.06 -25.33 0.66
CA THR A 79 10.37 -25.20 1.32
C THR A 79 11.49 -24.79 0.36
N ARG A 80 11.23 -24.75 -0.95
CA ARG A 80 12.20 -24.32 -1.98
C ARG A 80 11.56 -23.29 -2.91
N ILE A 81 12.20 -22.12 -3.02
CA ILE A 81 11.86 -21.13 -4.05
C ILE A 81 12.36 -21.66 -5.41
N GLY A 82 11.41 -22.06 -6.27
CA GLY A 82 11.66 -22.57 -7.62
C GLY A 82 11.77 -24.11 -7.68
N GLY A 83 10.68 -24.80 -8.04
CA GLY A 83 10.76 -26.23 -8.34
C GLY A 83 9.43 -26.81 -8.84
N ARG A 84 9.47 -27.51 -9.98
CA ARG A 84 8.38 -28.39 -10.40
C ARG A 84 8.16 -29.48 -9.35
N PRO A 85 6.94 -29.99 -9.15
CA PRO A 85 6.72 -31.14 -8.28
C PRO A 85 7.61 -32.31 -8.75
N GLY A 86 8.58 -32.69 -7.94
CA GLY A 86 9.33 -33.92 -8.17
C GLY A 86 8.39 -35.10 -7.94
N PRO A 87 8.48 -36.19 -8.71
CA PRO A 87 7.62 -37.34 -8.52
C PRO A 87 7.79 -37.89 -7.09
N ALA A 88 6.68 -38.16 -6.43
CA ALA A 88 6.64 -38.70 -5.07
C ALA A 88 7.38 -40.05 -5.05
N ARG A 89 8.53 -40.10 -4.38
CA ARG A 89 9.25 -41.36 -4.18
C ARG A 89 8.60 -42.14 -3.03
N PRO A 90 8.25 -43.42 -3.22
CA PRO A 90 7.76 -44.26 -2.14
C PRO A 90 8.92 -44.75 -1.28
N GLY A 91 8.87 -44.44 0.03
CA GLY A 91 9.90 -44.82 1.01
C GLY A 91 10.78 -43.61 1.34
N GLY A 92 10.42 -42.91 2.42
CA GLY A 92 10.77 -41.51 2.67
C GLY A 92 12.16 -41.23 3.24
N ASN A 93 12.58 -39.96 3.18
CA ASN A 93 13.72 -39.33 3.88
C ASN A 93 14.23 -38.07 3.13
N ASP A 94 14.25 -36.91 3.79
CA ASP A 94 14.88 -35.71 3.25
C ASP A 94 15.64 -35.01 4.39
N GLY A 95 16.86 -35.49 4.60
CA GLY A 95 17.74 -35.00 5.67
C GLY A 95 19.22 -35.32 5.46
N ALA A 96 19.67 -35.56 4.23
CA ALA A 96 21.10 -35.65 3.91
C ALA A 96 21.55 -34.32 3.30
N ALA A 97 21.87 -33.35 4.15
CA ALA A 97 22.61 -32.17 3.75
C ALA A 97 23.98 -32.63 3.22
N GLU A 98 24.16 -32.41 1.93
CA GLU A 98 25.37 -32.62 1.15
C GLU A 98 26.56 -31.92 1.83
N SER A 99 27.41 -32.71 2.48
CA SER A 99 28.67 -32.27 3.08
C SER A 99 29.62 -31.81 1.97
N ALA A 100 29.93 -30.51 1.99
CA ALA A 100 30.89 -29.86 1.10
C ALA A 100 32.26 -30.57 1.09
N PRO A 101 32.93 -30.73 -0.07
CA PRO A 101 34.30 -31.22 -0.08
C PRO A 101 35.24 -30.09 0.34
N GLY A 102 36.01 -30.36 1.39
CA GLY A 102 37.05 -29.47 1.90
C GLY A 102 38.20 -29.29 0.90
N GLU A 103 38.66 -28.05 0.85
CA GLU A 103 39.85 -27.59 0.15
C GLU A 103 41.08 -28.33 0.69
N ALA A 104 41.54 -29.32 -0.07
CA ALA A 104 42.73 -30.10 0.24
C ALA A 104 43.97 -29.26 -0.07
N ARG A 105 44.75 -29.04 0.99
CA ARG A 105 46.14 -28.59 0.95
C ARG A 105 46.98 -29.69 0.33
N ASP A 106 47.52 -29.45 -0.86
CA ASP A 106 48.71 -30.15 -1.36
C ASP A 106 49.82 -29.13 -1.55
N ALA A 107 50.59 -28.98 -0.48
CA ALA A 107 52.01 -28.68 -0.59
C ALA A 107 52.72 -29.95 -1.08
N ASP A 108 53.86 -29.75 -1.75
CA ASP A 108 54.87 -30.75 -2.13
C ASP A 108 54.69 -31.45 -3.49
N ARG A 109 55.09 -30.76 -4.56
CA ARG A 109 55.73 -31.42 -5.72
C ARG A 109 56.66 -30.49 -6.52
N GLU A 110 57.96 -30.70 -6.30
CA GLU A 110 59.07 -30.72 -7.28
C GLU A 110 59.69 -29.39 -7.80
N ASP A 111 61.00 -29.29 -7.50
CA ASP A 111 62.20 -28.73 -8.18
C ASP A 111 62.32 -27.27 -8.63
#